data_AF-A0A2N8TBF7-F1
#
_entry.id   AF-A0A2N8TBF7-F1
#
_cell.length_a   1.000
_cell.length_b   1.000
_cell.length_c   1.000
_cell.angle_alpha   90.00
_cell.angle_beta   90.00
_cell.angle_gamma   90.00
#
_symmetry.space_group_name_H-M   'P 1'
#
loop_
_entity.id
_entity.type
_entity.pdbx_description
1 polymer ?
#
loop_
_entity_poly.entity_id
_entity_poly.type
_entity_poly.pdbx_seq_one_letter_code
_entity_poly.pdbx_strand_id
1 'polypeptide(L)'
;MSAVYLPEPTVGRLLGSWQPDVPALLLVAVLGGLYGWGVVRVRRRGGSWPPARLAAFVLLGLGTIVVATMSGLAVYDRELFWPAAVQNVGLELLAPLGLALG
;
A
#
# COMPACT_ATOMS: atom_id res chain seq x y z
N MET A 1 -30.51 -15.78 -10.62
CA MET A 1 -29.29 -14.95 -10.53
C MET A 1 -29.67 -13.67 -9.81
N SER A 2 -29.50 -13.64 -8.49
CA SER A 2 -29.73 -12.43 -7.69
C SER A 2 -28.63 -11.45 -8.03
N ALA A 3 -28.95 -10.32 -8.66
CA ALA A 3 -28.01 -9.23 -8.82
C ALA A 3 -27.57 -8.82 -7.42
N VAL A 4 -26.30 -9.09 -7.08
CA VAL A 4 -25.68 -8.55 -5.88
C VAL A 4 -25.62 -7.05 -6.10
N TYR A 5 -26.60 -6.34 -5.56
CA TYR A 5 -26.66 -4.89 -5.63
C TYR A 5 -25.49 -4.38 -4.80
N LEU A 6 -24.37 -4.07 -5.47
CA LEU A 6 -23.25 -3.41 -4.81
C LEU A 6 -23.79 -2.06 -4.30
N PRO A 7 -23.64 -1.75 -3.00
CA PRO A 7 -24.08 -0.48 -2.45
C PRO A 7 -23.48 0.68 -3.24
N GLU A 8 -24.20 1.79 -3.36
CA GLU A 8 -23.71 2.95 -4.10
C GLU A 8 -22.32 3.38 -3.61
N PRO A 9 -21.36 3.65 -4.52
CA PRO A 9 -20.01 4.06 -4.18
C PRO A 9 -20.03 5.49 -3.61
N THR A 10 -20.28 5.61 -2.31
CA THR A 10 -20.11 6.87 -1.58
C THR A 10 -18.64 7.02 -1.20
N VAL A 11 -18.09 8.24 -1.30
CA VAL A 11 -16.69 8.56 -0.90
C VAL A 11 -16.36 8.05 0.51
N GLY A 12 -17.29 8.16 1.46
CA GLY A 12 -17.12 7.64 2.82
C GLY A 12 -17.00 6.11 2.91
N ARG A 13 -17.64 5.37 2.00
CA ARG A 13 -17.61 3.90 1.97
C ARG A 13 -16.35 3.38 1.23
N LEU A 14 -15.87 4.13 0.24
CA LEU A 14 -14.58 3.88 -0.44
C LEU A 14 -13.39 3.99 0.51
N LEU A 15 -13.42 4.98 1.41
CA LEU A 15 -12.35 5.18 2.40
C LEU A 15 -12.49 4.25 3.63
N GLY A 16 -13.73 3.83 3.96
CA GLY A 16 -14.03 3.02 5.14
C GLY A 16 -14.05 1.50 4.92
N SER A 17 -14.22 1.03 3.69
CA SER A 17 -14.19 -0.42 3.40
C SER A 17 -12.76 -0.89 3.19
N TRP A 18 -12.35 -1.86 4.00
CA TRP A 18 -11.04 -2.49 3.91
C TRP A 18 -11.21 -4.00 3.88
N GLN A 19 -10.56 -4.66 2.94
CA GLN A 19 -10.54 -6.12 2.85
C GLN A 19 -9.09 -6.59 2.84
N PRO A 20 -8.70 -7.53 3.73
CA PRO A 20 -7.34 -8.00 3.78
C PRO A 20 -7.01 -8.83 2.53
N ASP A 21 -5.93 -8.45 1.85
CA ASP A 21 -5.32 -9.23 0.78
C ASP A 21 -4.12 -9.99 1.36
N VAL A 22 -4.23 -11.32 1.47
CA VAL A 22 -3.19 -12.16 2.09
C VAL A 22 -1.85 -12.07 1.35
N PRO A 23 -1.80 -12.22 0.00
CA PRO A 23 -0.57 -11.97 -0.77
C PRO A 23 0.08 -10.62 -0.49
N ALA A 24 -0.69 -9.53 -0.50
CA ALA A 24 -0.17 -8.19 -0.26
C ALA A 24 0.31 -8.02 1.19
N LEU A 25 -0.40 -8.59 2.18
CA LEU A 25 0.06 -8.61 3.57
C LEU A 25 1.41 -9.31 3.73
N LEU A 26 1.58 -10.47 3.08
CA LEU A 26 2.85 -11.19 3.10
C LEU A 26 3.98 -10.36 2.47
N LEU A 27 3.72 -9.73 1.32
CA LEU A 27 4.69 -8.87 0.65
C LEU A 27 5.11 -7.70 1.55
N VAL A 28 4.14 -6.98 2.14
CA VAL A 28 4.39 -5.85 3.03
C VAL A 28 5.16 -6.28 4.27
N ALA A 29 4.81 -7.42 4.87
CA ALA A 29 5.50 -7.96 6.03
C ALA A 29 6.96 -8.32 5.72
N VAL A 30 7.22 -8.96 4.57
CA VAL A 30 8.58 -9.32 4.14
C VAL A 30 9.40 -8.06 3.87
N LEU A 31 8.89 -7.12 3.07
CA LEU A 31 9.61 -5.88 2.73
C LEU A 31 9.87 -5.01 3.96
N GLY A 32 8.84 -4.82 4.80
CA GLY A 32 8.96 -4.09 6.07
C GLY A 32 9.95 -4.73 7.04
N GLY A 33 9.92 -6.06 7.15
CA GLY A 33 10.85 -6.83 7.98
C GLY A 33 12.30 -6.69 7.53
N LEU A 34 12.56 -6.83 6.23
CA LEU A 34 13.91 -6.68 5.66
C LEU A 34 14.45 -5.26 5.83
N TYR A 35 13.62 -4.25 5.55
CA TYR A 35 14.01 -2.85 5.73
C TYR A 35 14.29 -2.53 7.20
N GLY A 36 13.38 -2.93 8.10
CA GLY A 36 13.55 -2.76 9.54
C GLY A 36 14.82 -3.44 10.07
N TRP A 37 15.11 -4.66 9.59
CA TRP A 37 16.35 -5.37 9.92
C TRP A 37 17.60 -4.60 9.46
N GLY A 38 17.59 -4.04 8.25
CA GLY A 38 18.64 -3.18 7.73
C GLY A 38 18.87 -1.94 8.59
N VAL A 39 17.80 -1.23 8.95
CA VAL A 39 17.84 -0.03 9.80
C VAL A 39 18.40 -0.37 11.19
N VAL A 40 17.91 -1.44 11.81
CA VAL A 40 18.41 -1.91 13.12
C VAL A 40 19.89 -2.28 13.04
N ARG A 41 20.32 -2.95 11.97
CA ARG A 41 21.73 -3.31 11.75
C ARG A 41 22.63 -2.08 11.65
N VAL A 42 22.22 -1.04 10.93
CA VAL A 42 22.97 0.23 10.83
C VAL A 42 23.06 0.92 12.18
N ARG A 43 21.93 1.03 12.88
CA ARG A 43 21.87 1.65 14.21
C ARG A 43 22.72 0.92 15.25
N ARG A 44 22.73 -0.41 15.24
CA ARG A 44 23.57 -1.23 16.13
C ARG A 44 25.07 -1.07 15.86
N ARG A 45 25.45 -0.67 14.65
CA ARG A 45 26.85 -0.38 14.28
C ARG A 45 27.27 1.06 14.59
N GLY A 46 26.41 1.83 15.27
CA GLY A 46 26.65 3.24 15.60
C GLY A 46 26.32 4.20 14.45
N GLY A 47 25.76 3.72 13.34
CA GLY A 47 25.31 4.56 12.24
C GLY A 47 23.96 5.22 12.54
N SER A 48 23.73 6.41 11.98
CA SER A 48 22.40 7.02 11.93
C SER A 48 21.67 6.61 10.67
N TRP A 49 20.34 6.47 10.75
CA TRP A 49 19.48 6.25 9.59
C TRP A 49 18.51 7.42 9.44
N PRO A 50 18.42 8.08 8.28
CA PRO A 50 17.56 9.25 8.11
C PRO A 50 16.08 8.89 8.28
N PRO A 51 15.32 9.60 9.14
CA PRO A 51 13.89 9.32 9.33
C PRO A 51 13.08 9.59 8.05
N ALA A 52 13.54 10.52 7.19
CA ALA A 52 12.91 10.80 5.90
C ALA A 52 12.91 9.58 4.97
N ARG A 53 13.98 8.77 4.98
CA ARG A 53 14.08 7.55 4.17
C ARG A 53 13.12 6.47 4.67
N LEU A 54 13.06 6.28 5.99
CA LEU A 54 12.07 5.40 6.61
C LEU A 54 10.64 5.85 6.28
N ALA A 55 10.37 7.16 6.34
CA ALA A 55 9.06 7.71 6.00
C ALA A 55 8.72 7.49 4.51
N ALA A 56 9.66 7.69 3.59
CA ALA A 56 9.46 7.41 2.16
C ALA A 56 9.15 5.92 1.93
N PHE A 57 9.93 5.03 2.53
CA PHE A 57 9.73 3.58 2.40
C PHE A 57 8.37 3.13 2.93
N VAL A 58 8.00 3.58 4.14
CA VAL A 58 6.78 3.14 4.82
C VAL A 58 5.54 3.82 4.24
N LEU A 59 5.55 5.14 4.09
CA LEU A 59 4.35 5.89 3.69
C LEU A 59 4.11 5.83 2.18
N LEU A 60 5.14 6.04 1.36
CA LEU A 60 5.00 6.08 -0.09
C LEU A 60 5.15 4.69 -0.73
N GLY A 61 6.02 3.85 -0.18
CA GLY A 61 6.21 2.47 -0.65
C GLY A 61 5.12 1.52 -0.16
N LEU A 62 5.25 1.08 1.09
CA LEU A 62 4.35 0.08 1.68
C LEU A 62 2.90 0.60 1.81
N GLY A 63 2.73 1.87 2.21
CA GLY A 63 1.42 2.49 2.33
C GLY A 63 0.63 2.50 1.03
N THR A 64 1.29 2.81 -0.10
CA THR A 64 0.66 2.74 -1.43
C THR A 64 0.22 1.32 -1.78
N ILE A 65 1.05 0.30 -1.52
CA ILE A 65 0.69 -1.10 -1.77
C ILE A 65 -0.56 -1.48 -0.97
N VAL A 66 -0.60 -1.14 0.32
CA VAL A 66 -1.72 -1.44 1.22
C VAL A 66 -3.00 -0.74 0.76
N VAL A 67 -2.92 0.55 0.44
CA VAL A 67 -4.09 1.32 -0.04
C VAL A 67 -4.58 0.77 -1.38
N ALA A 68 -3.69 0.51 -2.33
CA ALA A 68 -4.07 0.01 -3.64
C ALA A 68 -4.74 -1.37 -3.55
N THR A 69 -4.22 -2.28 -2.72
CA THR A 69 -4.66 -3.69 -2.69
C THR A 69 -5.80 -3.97 -1.71
N MET A 70 -5.90 -3.23 -0.61
CA MET A 70 -6.80 -3.57 0.51
C MET A 70 -7.91 -2.54 0.76
N SER A 71 -7.83 -1.34 0.18
CA SER A 71 -8.88 -0.33 0.38
C SER A 71 -10.10 -0.57 -0.52
N GLY A 72 -11.17 0.19 -0.27
CA GLY A 72 -12.39 0.16 -1.07
C GLY A 72 -12.18 0.41 -2.56
N LEU A 73 -11.03 0.95 -2.99
CA LEU A 73 -10.62 1.00 -4.40
C LEU A 73 -10.66 -0.40 -5.05
N ALA A 74 -10.20 -1.43 -4.33
CA ALA A 74 -10.20 -2.82 -4.82
C ALA A 74 -11.59 -3.43 -4.94
N VAL A 75 -12.57 -2.90 -4.19
CA VAL A 75 -13.95 -3.39 -4.20
C VAL A 75 -14.70 -2.90 -5.45
N TYR A 76 -14.35 -1.72 -5.99
CA TYR A 76 -15.02 -1.12 -7.15
C TYR A 76 -14.20 -1.14 -8.44
N ASP A 77 -12.98 -1.69 -8.40
CA ASP A 77 -12.03 -1.71 -9.50
C ASP A 77 -12.58 -2.34 -10.80
N ARG A 78 -13.47 -3.33 -10.69
CA ARG A 78 -14.05 -4.03 -11.84
C ARG A 78 -15.26 -3.34 -12.48
N GLU A 79 -15.81 -2.33 -11.82
CA GLU A 79 -17.05 -1.64 -12.22
C GLU A 79 -16.79 -0.19 -12.63
N LEU A 80 -15.70 0.42 -12.17
CA LEU A 80 -15.35 1.83 -12.39
C LEU A 80 -13.93 1.96 -12.94
N PHE A 81 -13.73 2.84 -13.93
CA PHE A 81 -12.42 3.10 -14.55
C PHE A 81 -11.43 3.84 -13.62
N TRP A 82 -11.93 4.77 -12.79
CA TRP A 82 -11.07 5.66 -12.01
C TRP A 82 -10.33 4.96 -10.84
N PRO A 83 -10.91 3.98 -10.10
CA PRO A 83 -10.19 3.25 -9.07
C PRO A 83 -9.05 2.43 -9.66
N ALA A 84 -9.27 1.79 -10.81
CA ALA A 84 -8.26 1.04 -11.57
C ALA A 84 -7.09 1.90 -11.96
N ALA A 85 -7.36 3.07 -12.52
CA ALA A 85 -6.33 4.02 -12.91
C ALA A 85 -5.49 4.47 -11.70
N VAL A 86 -6.13 4.77 -10.56
CA VAL A 86 -5.42 5.17 -9.34
C VAL A 86 -4.57 4.03 -8.78
N GLN A 87 -5.08 2.80 -8.78
CA GLN A 87 -4.32 1.62 -8.34
C GLN A 87 -3.10 1.38 -9.23
N ASN A 88 -3.28 1.35 -10.55
CA ASN A 88 -2.18 1.12 -11.49
C ASN A 88 -1.12 2.21 -11.38
N VAL A 89 -1.50 3.49 -11.40
CA VAL A 89 -0.56 4.61 -11.27
C VAL A 89 0.16 4.58 -9.92
N GLY A 90 -0.55 4.28 -8.83
CA GLY A 90 0.05 4.14 -7.50
C GLY A 90 1.09 3.02 -7.44
N LEU A 91 0.74 1.84 -7.96
CA LEU A 91 1.61 0.66 -7.94
C LEU A 91 2.81 0.78 -8.91
N GLU A 92 2.64 1.45 -10.04
CA GLU A 92 3.70 1.60 -11.05
C GLU A 92 4.68 2.74 -10.74
N LEU A 93 4.22 3.80 -10.06
CA LEU A 93 5.04 5.00 -9.82
C LEU A 93 5.35 5.23 -8.35
N LEU A 94 4.33 5.33 -7.50
CA LEU A 94 4.50 5.76 -6.10
C LEU A 94 5.14 4.66 -5.25
N ALA A 95 4.66 3.42 -5.36
CA ALA A 95 5.20 2.29 -4.62
C ALA A 95 6.71 2.07 -4.91
N PRO A 96 7.15 1.90 -6.17
CA PRO A 96 8.57 1.68 -6.45
C PRO A 96 9.44 2.89 -6.10
N LEU A 97 8.95 4.13 -6.30
CA LEU A 97 9.67 5.33 -5.88
C LEU A 97 9.88 5.36 -4.36
N GLY A 98 8.82 5.15 -3.59
CA GLY A 98 8.88 5.14 -2.12
C GLY A 98 9.82 4.06 -1.59
N LEU A 99 9.74 2.85 -2.16
CA LEU A 99 10.64 1.74 -1.82
C LEU A 99 12.11 2.03 -2.16
N ALA A 100 12.37 2.73 -3.27
CA ALA A 100 13.73 3.06 -3.72
C ALA A 100 14.38 4.24 -2.96
N LEU A 101 13.58 5.21 -2.53
CA LEU A 101 14.04 6.33 -1.71
C LEU A 101 14.32 5.94 -0.24
N GLY A 102 13.73 4.81 0.19
CA GLY A 102 14.05 4.11 1.43
C GLY A 102 15.54 3.89 1.64
#